data_AF-A0AAV2IZ61-F1
#
_entry.id   AF-A0AAV2IZ61-F1
#
_cell.length_a   1.000
_cell.length_b   1.000
_cell.length_c   1.000
_cell.angle_alpha   90.00
_cell.angle_beta   90.00
_cell.angle_gamma   90.00
#
_symmetry.space_group_name_H-M   'P 1'
#
loop_
_entity.id
_entity.type
_entity.pdbx_description
1 polymer ?
#
loop_
_entity_poly.entity_id
_entity_poly.type
_entity_poly.pdbx_seq_one_letter_code
_entity_poly.pdbx_strand_id
1 'polypeptide(L)'
;MCVSVQWEPVPYFNNKIICDLVEAKHQGIISLLDEECLRPGEATDLTFLEKMEEEIGDHPHFVTHKLANPKTRKTLERGDFRLLHYAGEVTYCVVGFLDKNNDLLYRTGKEVMRQSSNAVIKLCFPDTEPDTKRRPETVVTQFKVSLVGLTEILMSKEPWYVRCIKPNESKQPGRFDDVLVRHQVKYLGLMEHLRVRRAGFAYRRKFEIFLQRYKALCPETWPNWRGSAGEGVRRLVRHLGYTPDDYKMGR
;
A
#
# COMPACT_ATOMS: atom_id res chain seq x y z
N MET A 1 1.49 -25.71 -1.20
CA MET A 1 1.83 -26.92 -0.43
C MET A 1 2.10 -26.52 1.01
N CYS A 2 1.15 -26.81 1.90
CA CYS A 2 1.19 -26.44 3.30
C CYS A 2 2.24 -27.27 4.03
N VAL A 3 3.30 -26.61 4.49
CA VAL A 3 4.28 -27.20 5.40
C VAL A 3 3.60 -27.23 6.78
N SER A 4 3.52 -28.41 7.41
CA SER A 4 2.98 -28.57 8.77
C SER A 4 3.94 -28.00 9.82
N VAL A 5 4.05 -26.67 9.83
CA VAL A 5 4.82 -25.87 10.77
C VAL A 5 3.81 -25.10 11.61
N GLN A 6 3.97 -25.11 12.95
CA GLN A 6 3.21 -24.19 13.80
C GLN A 6 3.60 -22.75 13.45
N TRP A 7 2.63 -22.00 12.94
CA TRP A 7 2.82 -20.60 12.59
C TRP A 7 2.76 -19.76 13.85
N GLU A 8 3.86 -19.11 14.20
CA GLU A 8 3.86 -18.06 15.22
C GLU A 8 3.35 -16.76 14.58
N PRO A 9 2.24 -16.17 15.08
CA PRO A 9 1.74 -14.91 14.54
C PRO A 9 2.77 -13.79 14.75
N VAL A 10 3.21 -13.20 13.65
CA VAL A 10 4.03 -11.97 13.72
C VAL A 10 3.10 -10.81 14.01
N PRO A 11 3.36 -10.01 15.04
CA PRO A 11 2.68 -8.72 15.15
C PRO A 11 3.09 -7.86 13.94
N TYR A 12 2.12 -7.57 13.08
CA TYR A 12 2.29 -6.65 11.96
C TYR A 12 1.25 -5.53 12.06
N PHE A 13 1.60 -4.35 11.55
CA PHE A 13 0.66 -3.25 11.45
C PHE A 13 -0.30 -3.52 10.30
N ASN A 14 -1.59 -3.66 10.61
CA ASN A 14 -2.64 -3.83 9.60
C ASN A 14 -3.04 -2.46 9.04
N ASN A 15 -2.60 -2.15 7.83
CA ASN A 15 -2.90 -0.89 7.16
C ASN A 15 -4.38 -0.73 6.76
N LYS A 16 -5.20 -1.78 6.91
CA LYS A 16 -6.64 -1.72 6.63
C LYS A 16 -7.36 -0.62 7.40
N ILE A 17 -6.96 -0.33 8.64
CA ILE A 17 -7.55 0.78 9.41
C ILE A 17 -7.39 2.14 8.71
N ILE A 18 -6.28 2.36 8.01
CA ILE A 18 -6.03 3.60 7.26
C ILE A 18 -6.79 3.56 5.93
N CYS A 19 -6.85 2.41 5.26
CA CYS A 19 -7.66 2.26 4.05
C CYS A 19 -9.13 2.57 4.35
N ASP A 20 -9.68 2.00 5.42
CA ASP A 20 -11.06 2.20 5.85
C ASP A 20 -11.31 3.67 6.21
N LEU A 21 -10.37 4.35 6.90
CA LEU A 21 -10.46 5.81 7.14
C LEU A 21 -10.64 6.62 5.85
N VAL A 22 -9.96 6.23 4.77
CA VAL A 22 -10.00 6.97 3.50
C VAL A 22 -11.23 6.58 2.68
N GLU A 23 -11.51 5.28 2.55
CA GLU A 23 -12.41 4.74 1.53
C GLU A 23 -13.73 4.18 2.07
N ALA A 24 -13.92 4.10 3.39
CA ALA A 24 -15.16 3.60 3.97
C ALA A 24 -16.36 4.32 3.40
N LYS A 25 -17.41 3.56 3.11
CA LYS A 25 -18.65 4.10 2.60
C LYS A 25 -19.29 4.96 3.69
N HIS A 26 -19.74 6.17 3.35
CA HIS A 26 -20.40 7.14 4.24
C HIS A 26 -19.52 7.79 5.32
N GLN A 27 -18.50 7.10 5.84
CA GLN A 27 -17.65 7.61 6.92
C GLN A 27 -16.19 7.85 6.52
N GLY A 28 -15.79 7.46 5.30
CA GLY A 28 -14.45 7.69 4.81
C GLY A 28 -14.26 9.11 4.28
N ILE A 29 -13.02 9.61 4.32
CA ILE A 29 -12.63 10.94 3.80
C ILE A 29 -13.19 11.20 2.40
N ILE A 30 -13.14 10.18 1.52
CA ILE A 30 -13.68 10.27 0.15
C ILE A 30 -15.20 10.52 0.15
N SER A 31 -15.95 9.78 0.96
CA SER A 31 -17.41 9.99 1.06
C SER A 31 -17.75 11.36 1.63
N LEU A 32 -17.02 11.81 2.66
CA LEU A 32 -17.22 13.14 3.24
C LEU A 32 -16.93 14.25 2.24
N LEU A 33 -15.87 14.11 1.43
CA LEU A 33 -15.51 15.07 0.39
C LEU A 33 -16.58 15.14 -0.70
N ASP A 34 -17.07 13.98 -1.16
CA ASP A 34 -18.13 13.92 -2.18
C ASP A 34 -19.43 14.53 -1.66
N GLU A 35 -19.81 14.25 -0.42
CA GLU A 35 -21.00 14.85 0.18
C GLU A 35 -20.87 16.37 0.30
N GLU A 36 -19.70 16.89 0.66
CA GLU A 36 -19.47 18.34 0.76
C GLU A 36 -19.47 19.01 -0.62
N CYS A 37 -18.93 18.36 -1.66
CA CYS A 37 -19.07 18.80 -3.06
C CYS A 37 -20.53 18.85 -3.55
N LEU A 38 -21.42 18.06 -2.95
CA LEU A 38 -22.83 17.96 -3.32
C LEU A 38 -23.75 18.84 -2.44
N ARG A 39 -23.22 19.40 -1.35
CA ARG A 39 -23.98 20.15 -0.36
C ARG A 39 -24.61 21.41 -0.99
N PRO A 40 -25.92 21.66 -0.78
CA PRO A 40 -26.52 22.93 -1.16
C PRO A 40 -26.04 24.04 -0.22
N GLY A 41 -25.48 25.12 -0.78
CA GLY A 41 -24.96 26.28 -0.03
C GLY A 41 -23.51 26.63 -0.39
N GLU A 42 -22.88 27.51 0.38
CA GLU A 42 -21.46 27.86 0.24
C GLU A 42 -20.58 26.80 0.94
N ALA A 43 -20.43 25.63 0.30
CA ALA A 43 -19.42 24.66 0.70
C ALA A 43 -18.01 25.21 0.43
N THR A 44 -17.11 25.06 1.40
CA THR A 44 -15.71 25.50 1.28
C THR A 44 -14.76 24.40 1.76
N ASP A 45 -13.48 24.50 1.43
CA ASP A 45 -12.49 23.54 1.91
C ASP A 45 -12.42 23.49 3.46
N LEU A 46 -12.74 24.61 4.12
CA LEU A 46 -12.79 24.68 5.58
C LEU A 46 -14.03 23.98 6.14
N THR A 47 -15.19 24.08 5.50
CA THR A 47 -16.38 23.32 5.95
C THR A 47 -16.18 21.82 5.74
N PHE A 48 -15.44 21.42 4.70
CA PHE A 48 -14.98 20.03 4.55
C PHE A 48 -14.07 19.59 5.71
N LEU A 49 -13.11 20.43 6.11
CA LEU A 49 -12.24 20.13 7.26
C LEU A 49 -13.04 19.99 8.56
N GLU A 50 -13.97 20.91 8.83
CA GLU A 50 -14.87 20.86 9.99
C GLU A 50 -15.70 19.58 10.01
N LYS A 51 -16.25 19.18 8.86
CA LYS A 51 -16.99 17.93 8.72
C LYS A 51 -16.12 16.70 9.02
N MET A 52 -14.86 16.68 8.57
CA MET A 52 -13.93 15.61 8.94
C MET A 52 -13.64 15.61 10.45
N GLU A 53 -13.47 16.76 11.08
CA GLU A 53 -13.28 16.84 12.53
C GLU A 53 -14.47 16.29 13.31
N GLU A 54 -15.69 16.48 12.83
CA GLU A 54 -16.93 15.98 13.46
C GLU A 54 -17.10 14.47 13.27
N GLU A 55 -16.91 13.96 12.05
CA GLU A 55 -17.23 12.56 11.73
C GLU A 55 -16.08 11.59 12.02
N ILE A 56 -14.82 12.02 11.87
CA ILE A 56 -13.63 11.15 12.00
C ILE A 56 -12.57 11.71 12.96
N GLY A 57 -12.90 12.74 13.75
CA GLY A 57 -11.98 13.39 14.68
C GLY A 57 -11.34 12.46 15.72
N ASP A 58 -12.07 11.45 16.18
CA ASP A 58 -11.58 10.49 17.17
C ASP A 58 -10.72 9.36 16.58
N HIS A 59 -10.52 9.35 15.25
CA HIS A 59 -9.79 8.27 14.60
C HIS A 59 -8.27 8.36 14.90
N PRO A 60 -7.61 7.26 15.34
CA PRO A 60 -6.21 7.30 15.80
C PRO A 60 -5.20 7.68 14.72
N HIS A 61 -5.58 7.60 13.45
CA HIS A 61 -4.75 7.97 12.29
C HIS A 61 -5.12 9.32 11.66
N PHE A 62 -6.00 10.10 12.29
CA PHE A 62 -6.42 11.41 11.81
C PHE A 62 -6.16 12.47 12.88
N VAL A 63 -5.53 13.58 12.50
CA VAL A 63 -5.21 14.68 13.42
C VAL A 63 -5.38 16.00 12.69
N THR A 64 -6.08 16.97 13.30
CA THR A 64 -6.15 18.36 12.82
C THR A 64 -5.53 19.32 13.82
N HIS A 65 -5.37 20.59 13.45
CA HIS A 65 -4.93 21.63 14.39
C HIS A 65 -5.81 21.71 15.65
N LYS A 66 -7.14 21.54 15.51
CA LYS A 66 -8.11 21.61 16.63
C LYS A 66 -7.93 20.45 17.60
N LEU A 67 -7.72 19.24 17.09
CA LEU A 67 -7.66 18.00 17.87
C LEU A 67 -6.24 17.69 18.37
N ALA A 68 -5.21 18.29 17.76
CA ALA A 68 -3.82 18.09 18.12
C ALA A 68 -3.47 18.58 19.53
N ASN A 69 -2.56 17.86 20.19
CA ASN A 69 -1.90 18.31 21.41
C ASN A 69 -1.02 19.56 21.17
N PRO A 70 -0.59 20.31 22.21
CA PRO A 70 0.14 21.57 22.04
C PRO A 70 1.46 21.47 21.26
N LYS A 71 2.11 20.30 21.26
CA LYS A 71 3.36 20.08 20.53
C LYS A 71 3.10 19.89 19.04
N THR A 72 2.15 19.01 18.69
CA THR A 72 1.78 18.73 17.30
C THR A 72 1.08 19.92 16.65
N ARG A 73 0.28 20.68 17.42
CA ARG A 73 -0.42 21.88 16.95
C ARG A 73 0.52 22.95 16.38
N LYS A 74 1.75 23.08 16.89
CA LYS A 74 2.76 24.02 16.34
C LYS A 74 3.26 23.67 14.94
N THR A 75 2.98 22.45 14.47
CA THR A 75 3.43 21.93 13.18
C THR A 75 2.29 21.75 12.18
N LEU A 76 1.09 22.21 12.53
CA LEU A 76 -0.13 22.10 11.73
C LEU A 76 -0.73 23.49 11.56
N GLU A 77 -1.13 23.85 10.35
CA GLU A 77 -1.92 25.06 10.15
C GLU A 77 -3.43 24.78 10.36
N ARG A 78 -4.23 25.83 10.50
CA ARG A 78 -5.68 25.68 10.74
C ARG A 78 -6.42 25.02 9.57
N GLY A 79 -5.89 25.13 8.36
CA GLY A 79 -6.41 24.47 7.14
C GLY A 79 -5.73 23.14 6.85
N ASP A 80 -5.02 22.55 7.81
CA ASP A 80 -4.33 21.28 7.61
C ASP A 80 -4.96 20.15 8.42
N PHE A 81 -4.93 18.97 7.82
CA PHE A 81 -5.08 17.69 8.52
C PHE A 81 -3.86 16.81 8.28
N ARG A 82 -3.63 15.88 9.20
CA ARG A 82 -2.51 14.94 9.17
C ARG A 82 -3.05 13.52 9.23
N LEU A 83 -2.57 12.70 8.30
CA LEU A 83 -2.83 11.28 8.28
C LEU A 83 -1.58 10.52 8.70
N LEU A 84 -1.76 9.60 9.65
CA LEU A 84 -0.71 8.69 10.08
C LEU A 84 -0.73 7.45 9.18
N HIS A 85 -0.02 7.49 8.06
CA HIS A 85 0.08 6.35 7.15
C HIS A 85 1.01 5.27 7.72
N TYR A 86 0.98 4.06 7.13
CA TYR A 86 1.93 2.99 7.46
C TYR A 86 3.39 3.43 7.27
N ALA A 87 3.62 4.38 6.35
CA ALA A 87 4.90 4.95 5.99
C ALA A 87 5.37 6.09 6.91
N GLY A 88 4.49 6.59 7.78
CA GLY A 88 4.71 7.79 8.58
C GLY A 88 3.61 8.83 8.39
N GLU A 89 3.79 9.98 9.04
CA GLU A 89 2.81 11.06 9.07
C GLU A 89 2.92 11.94 7.82
N VAL A 90 1.78 12.26 7.22
CA VAL A 90 1.69 13.17 6.06
C VAL A 90 0.68 14.27 6.35
N THR A 91 1.07 15.51 6.08
CA THR A 91 0.22 16.69 6.28
C THR A 91 -0.37 17.10 4.95
N TYR A 92 -1.68 17.31 4.92
CA TYR A 92 -2.45 17.72 3.77
C TYR A 92 -3.12 19.06 4.08
N CYS A 93 -2.93 20.02 3.18
CA CYS A 93 -3.66 21.29 3.22
C CYS A 93 -4.98 21.11 2.49
N VAL A 94 -6.12 21.44 3.11
CA VAL A 94 -7.45 21.27 2.50
C VAL A 94 -7.69 22.22 1.33
N VAL A 95 -6.88 23.27 1.16
CA VAL A 95 -7.09 24.27 0.13
C VAL A 95 -7.10 23.66 -1.28
N GLY A 96 -8.19 23.89 -1.98
CA GLY A 96 -8.50 23.40 -3.32
C GLY A 96 -8.95 21.94 -3.37
N PHE A 97 -9.29 21.29 -2.25
CA PHE A 97 -9.80 19.91 -2.27
C PHE A 97 -11.14 19.82 -3.00
N LEU A 98 -12.09 20.72 -2.71
CA LEU A 98 -13.39 20.72 -3.38
C LEU A 98 -13.24 21.00 -4.88
N ASP A 99 -12.48 22.02 -5.24
CA ASP A 99 -12.25 22.41 -6.64
C ASP A 99 -11.59 21.28 -7.45
N LYS A 100 -10.56 20.63 -6.88
CA LYS A 100 -9.88 19.50 -7.53
C LYS A 100 -10.76 18.26 -7.63
N ASN A 101 -11.72 18.09 -6.72
CA ASN A 101 -12.61 16.94 -6.74
C ASN A 101 -13.81 17.12 -7.67
N ASN A 102 -14.22 18.36 -7.90
CA ASN A 102 -15.32 18.72 -8.78
C ASN A 102 -14.93 18.54 -10.26
N ASP A 103 -15.15 17.35 -10.80
CA ASP A 103 -15.02 17.04 -12.24
C ASP A 103 -16.26 17.46 -13.05
N LEU A 104 -16.61 18.75 -12.98
CA LEU A 104 -17.82 19.26 -13.63
C LEU A 104 -17.58 19.53 -15.11
N LEU A 105 -17.52 18.46 -15.92
CA LEU A 105 -17.63 18.61 -17.36
C LEU A 105 -19.10 18.67 -17.78
N TYR A 106 -19.62 19.90 -17.89
CA TYR A 106 -21.00 20.14 -18.30
C TYR A 106 -21.30 19.59 -19.70
N ARG A 107 -22.55 19.13 -19.89
CA ARG A 107 -23.06 18.62 -21.17
C ARG A 107 -22.83 19.61 -22.33
N THR A 108 -23.03 20.90 -22.09
CA THR A 108 -22.80 21.94 -23.10
C THR A 108 -21.33 21.98 -23.55
N GLY A 109 -20.39 21.81 -22.62
CA GLY A 109 -18.97 21.73 -22.95
C GLY A 109 -18.67 20.50 -23.81
N LYS A 110 -19.20 19.32 -23.45
CA LYS A 110 -19.08 18.11 -24.26
C LYS A 110 -19.62 18.30 -25.68
N GLU A 111 -20.78 18.93 -25.81
CA GLU A 111 -21.45 19.16 -27.09
C GLU A 111 -20.63 20.07 -28.01
N VAL A 112 -20.07 21.16 -27.47
CA VAL A 112 -19.17 22.04 -28.24
C VAL A 112 -17.95 21.28 -28.73
N MET A 113 -17.37 20.41 -27.90
CA MET A 113 -16.19 19.62 -28.30
C MET A 113 -16.50 18.61 -29.39
N ARG A 114 -17.70 18.00 -29.39
CA ARG A 114 -18.16 17.07 -30.45
C ARG A 114 -18.27 17.73 -31.81
N GLN A 115 -18.63 19.02 -31.84
CA GLN A 115 -18.73 19.80 -33.07
C GLN A 115 -17.38 20.20 -33.67
N SER A 116 -16.28 19.95 -32.96
CA SER A 116 -14.93 20.26 -33.43
C SER A 116 -14.59 19.49 -34.72
N SER A 117 -13.94 20.16 -35.68
CA SER A 117 -13.42 19.50 -36.89
C SER A 117 -12.11 18.74 -36.64
N ASN A 118 -11.50 18.89 -35.45
CA ASN A 118 -10.25 18.23 -35.10
C ASN A 118 -10.49 16.74 -34.79
N ALA A 119 -9.78 15.86 -35.50
CA ALA A 119 -9.93 14.40 -35.37
C ALA A 119 -9.60 13.86 -33.97
N VAL A 120 -8.60 14.44 -33.30
CA VAL A 120 -8.21 14.06 -31.93
C VAL A 120 -9.33 14.43 -30.95
N ILE A 121 -9.89 15.64 -31.09
CA ILE A 121 -10.98 16.08 -30.22
C ILE A 121 -12.22 15.18 -30.41
N LYS A 122 -12.59 14.87 -31.66
CA LYS A 122 -13.70 13.93 -31.94
C LYS A 122 -13.47 12.54 -31.36
N LEU A 123 -12.21 12.06 -31.34
CA LEU A 123 -11.87 10.78 -30.73
C LEU A 123 -12.05 10.82 -29.20
N CYS A 124 -11.71 11.93 -28.55
CA CYS A 124 -11.87 12.12 -27.10
C CYS A 124 -13.33 12.30 -26.67
N PHE A 125 -14.21 12.80 -27.55
CA PHE A 125 -15.62 13.06 -27.27
C PHE A 125 -16.53 12.34 -28.27
N PRO A 126 -16.71 11.01 -28.13
CA PRO A 126 -17.52 10.25 -29.08
C PRO A 126 -19.02 10.58 -28.96
N ASP A 127 -19.72 10.50 -30.10
CA ASP A 127 -21.17 10.72 -30.21
C ASP A 127 -21.98 9.59 -29.55
N THR A 128 -21.34 8.45 -29.27
CA THR A 128 -21.96 7.25 -28.70
C THR A 128 -22.10 7.26 -27.18
N GLU A 129 -21.53 8.26 -26.48
CA GLU A 129 -21.72 8.33 -25.02
C GLU A 129 -23.21 8.58 -24.70
N PRO A 130 -23.87 7.69 -23.95
CA PRO A 130 -25.26 7.87 -23.58
C PRO A 130 -25.40 9.12 -22.73
N ASP A 131 -26.42 9.93 -23.06
CA ASP A 131 -26.75 11.15 -22.34
C ASP A 131 -27.36 10.80 -20.98
N THR A 132 -26.50 10.43 -20.04
CA THR A 132 -26.93 10.09 -18.69
C THR A 132 -27.24 11.39 -17.96
N LYS A 133 -28.50 11.53 -17.49
CA LYS A 133 -28.89 12.62 -16.58
C LYS A 133 -28.26 12.48 -15.18
N ARG A 134 -27.45 11.43 -14.97
CA ARG A 134 -26.73 11.22 -13.71
C ARG A 134 -25.56 12.19 -13.68
N ARG A 135 -25.38 12.85 -12.54
CA ARG A 135 -24.22 13.70 -12.31
C ARG A 135 -22.96 12.85 -12.44
N PRO A 136 -21.90 13.35 -13.11
CA PRO A 136 -20.65 12.62 -13.21
C PRO A 136 -20.10 12.34 -11.81
N GLU A 137 -19.44 11.20 -11.66
CA GLU A 137 -18.69 10.86 -10.45
C GLU A 137 -17.58 11.89 -10.23
N THR A 138 -17.27 12.19 -8.98
CA THR A 138 -16.17 13.09 -8.62
C THR A 138 -14.82 12.46 -8.96
N VAL A 139 -13.77 13.28 -9.09
CA VAL A 139 -12.42 12.80 -9.43
C VAL A 139 -11.97 11.71 -8.46
N VAL A 140 -12.20 11.91 -7.16
CA VAL A 140 -11.75 10.98 -6.13
C VAL A 140 -12.51 9.65 -6.19
N THR A 141 -13.79 9.66 -6.53
CA THR A 141 -14.59 8.43 -6.68
C THR A 141 -14.17 7.66 -7.93
N GLN A 142 -13.95 8.34 -9.06
CA GLN A 142 -13.39 7.71 -10.26
C GLN A 142 -12.01 7.09 -9.99
N PHE A 143 -11.16 7.79 -9.23
CA PHE A 143 -9.84 7.29 -8.83
C PHE A 143 -9.95 6.05 -7.92
N LYS A 144 -10.86 6.07 -6.94
CA LYS A 144 -11.16 4.91 -6.08
C LYS A 144 -11.59 3.70 -6.89
N VAL A 145 -12.55 3.86 -7.82
CA VAL A 145 -13.02 2.78 -8.69
C VAL A 145 -11.87 2.22 -9.52
N SER A 146 -11.02 3.08 -10.06
CA SER A 146 -9.84 2.68 -10.84
C SER A 146 -8.85 1.85 -10.00
N LEU A 147 -8.61 2.23 -8.75
CA LEU A 147 -7.73 1.48 -7.83
C LEU A 147 -8.32 0.12 -7.45
N VAL A 148 -9.63 0.03 -7.25
CA VAL A 148 -10.32 -1.25 -6.99
C VAL A 148 -10.15 -2.18 -8.19
N GLY A 149 -10.44 -1.70 -9.41
CA GLY A 149 -10.26 -2.50 -10.63
C GLY A 149 -8.81 -2.94 -10.84
N LEU A 150 -7.83 -2.06 -10.58
CA LEU A 150 -6.42 -2.45 -10.61
C LEU A 150 -6.10 -3.55 -9.60
N THR A 151 -6.64 -3.44 -8.39
CA THR A 151 -6.41 -4.43 -7.32
C THR A 151 -6.97 -5.80 -7.72
N GLU A 152 -8.16 -5.86 -8.29
CA GLU A 152 -8.75 -7.10 -8.81
C GLU A 152 -7.87 -7.74 -9.91
N ILE A 153 -7.37 -6.93 -10.83
CA ILE A 153 -6.45 -7.37 -11.90
C ILE A 153 -5.13 -7.91 -11.34
N LEU A 154 -4.61 -7.33 -10.25
CA LEU A 154 -3.38 -7.79 -9.60
C LEU A 154 -3.60 -9.07 -8.80
N MET A 155 -4.72 -9.16 -8.08
CA MET A 155 -5.07 -10.33 -7.26
C MET A 155 -5.39 -11.58 -8.09
N SER A 156 -5.78 -11.41 -9.36
CA SER A 156 -5.99 -12.53 -10.28
C SER A 156 -4.69 -13.15 -10.85
N LYS A 157 -3.51 -12.64 -10.48
CA LYS A 157 -2.21 -13.07 -11.02
C LYS A 157 -1.23 -13.50 -9.92
N GLU A 158 -0.15 -14.17 -10.32
CA GLU A 158 0.98 -14.44 -9.44
C GLU A 158 1.89 -13.20 -9.31
N PRO A 159 2.06 -12.62 -8.10
CA PRO A 159 2.74 -11.35 -7.95
C PRO A 159 4.27 -11.52 -7.78
N TRP A 160 5.01 -10.69 -8.52
CA TRP A 160 6.45 -10.48 -8.33
C TRP A 160 6.69 -9.03 -7.92
N TYR A 161 7.49 -8.82 -6.86
CA TYR A 161 7.69 -7.49 -6.29
C TYR A 161 9.12 -7.01 -6.54
N VAL A 162 9.25 -5.84 -7.18
CA VAL A 162 10.51 -5.09 -7.30
C VAL A 162 10.36 -3.78 -6.51
N ARG A 163 11.32 -3.48 -5.65
CA ARG A 163 11.35 -2.27 -4.82
C ARG A 163 12.52 -1.40 -5.25
N CYS A 164 12.22 -0.25 -5.86
CA CYS A 164 13.23 0.71 -6.30
C CYS A 164 13.57 1.68 -5.16
N ILE A 165 14.85 2.00 -5.00
CA ILE A 165 15.35 2.97 -4.01
C ILE A 165 16.20 4.01 -4.74
N LYS A 166 15.89 5.29 -4.53
CA LYS A 166 16.64 6.43 -5.05
C LYS A 166 17.86 6.70 -4.14
N PRO A 167 19.10 6.60 -4.63
CA PRO A 167 20.27 6.73 -3.76
C PRO A 167 20.57 8.18 -3.36
N ASN A 168 20.17 9.18 -4.16
CA ASN A 168 20.32 10.61 -3.86
C ASN A 168 19.36 11.47 -4.71
N GLU A 169 19.06 12.69 -4.26
CA GLU A 169 18.21 13.65 -5.01
C GLU A 169 18.91 14.28 -6.22
N SER A 170 20.24 14.39 -6.16
CA SER A 170 21.04 15.06 -7.20
C SER A 170 21.22 14.21 -8.47
N LYS A 171 20.65 13.00 -8.52
CA LYS A 171 20.81 12.03 -9.62
C LYS A 171 22.28 11.71 -9.95
N GLN A 172 23.17 11.82 -8.97
CA GLN A 172 24.61 11.61 -9.14
C GLN A 172 24.95 10.11 -8.99
N PRO A 173 25.71 9.52 -9.92
CA PRO A 173 26.19 8.15 -9.76
C PRO A 173 27.18 8.06 -8.58
N GLY A 174 27.20 6.91 -7.88
CA GLY A 174 28.12 6.66 -6.76
C GLY A 174 27.81 7.38 -5.45
N ARG A 175 26.87 8.34 -5.45
CA ARG A 175 26.45 9.06 -4.24
C ARG A 175 25.31 8.34 -3.53
N PHE A 176 25.48 8.10 -2.24
CA PHE A 176 24.49 7.46 -1.39
C PHE A 176 24.14 8.36 -0.20
N ASP A 177 22.89 8.79 -0.13
CA ASP A 177 22.34 9.58 0.96
C ASP A 177 21.62 8.64 1.94
N ASP A 178 22.26 8.38 3.07
CA ASP A 178 21.75 7.44 4.07
C ASP A 178 20.43 7.91 4.70
N VAL A 179 20.21 9.22 4.84
CA VAL A 179 18.98 9.77 5.41
C VAL A 179 17.81 9.55 4.44
N LEU A 180 18.03 9.87 3.17
CA LEU A 180 17.05 9.65 2.11
C LEU A 180 16.73 8.16 1.95
N VAL A 181 17.74 7.30 1.88
CA VAL A 181 17.54 5.86 1.71
C VAL A 181 16.85 5.25 2.93
N ARG A 182 17.22 5.67 4.15
CA ARG A 182 16.55 5.23 5.38
C ARG A 182 15.08 5.63 5.40
N HIS A 183 14.74 6.83 4.92
CA HIS A 183 13.34 7.26 4.79
C HIS A 183 12.58 6.34 3.80
N GLN A 184 13.22 5.96 2.68
CA GLN A 184 12.63 5.02 1.71
C GLN A 184 12.44 3.61 2.26
N VAL A 185 13.42 3.09 2.98
CA VAL A 185 13.33 1.78 3.63
C VAL A 185 12.14 1.73 4.58
N LYS A 186 11.89 2.84 5.32
CA LYS A 186 10.72 2.98 6.20
C LYS A 186 9.42 3.05 5.41
N TYR A 187 9.27 3.98 4.46
CA TYR A 187 7.99 4.12 3.76
C TYR A 187 7.66 2.94 2.85
N LEU A 188 8.65 2.17 2.39
CA LEU A 188 8.43 0.94 1.62
C LEU A 188 8.08 -0.27 2.52
N GLY A 189 8.12 -0.11 3.84
CA GLY A 189 7.85 -1.17 4.81
C GLY A 189 8.81 -2.36 4.69
N LEU A 190 10.06 -2.11 4.26
CA LEU A 190 11.00 -3.21 3.98
C LEU A 190 11.35 -4.01 5.25
N MET A 191 11.40 -3.34 6.40
CA MET A 191 11.68 -3.98 7.68
C MET A 191 10.54 -4.90 8.13
N GLU A 192 9.30 -4.45 7.94
CA GLU A 192 8.08 -5.20 8.24
C GLU A 192 7.98 -6.43 7.33
N HIS A 193 8.24 -6.26 6.02
CA HIS A 193 8.33 -7.39 5.09
C HIS A 193 9.41 -8.41 5.50
N LEU A 194 10.57 -7.93 5.97
CA LEU A 194 11.65 -8.80 6.45
C LEU A 194 11.22 -9.56 7.70
N ARG A 195 10.55 -8.91 8.66
CA ARG A 195 10.02 -9.53 9.89
C ARG A 195 9.00 -10.63 9.57
N VAL A 196 8.02 -10.34 8.70
CA VAL A 196 7.01 -11.33 8.29
C VAL A 196 7.66 -12.52 7.57
N ARG A 197 8.63 -12.27 6.69
CA ARG A 197 9.39 -13.36 6.04
C ARG A 197 10.26 -14.16 7.01
N ARG A 198 10.82 -13.52 8.04
CA ARG A 198 11.72 -14.13 9.04
C ARG A 198 11.02 -14.90 10.16
N ALA A 199 9.76 -14.61 10.46
CA ALA A 199 9.02 -15.39 11.44
C ALA A 199 8.50 -16.72 10.88
N GLY A 200 8.38 -16.82 9.55
CA GLY A 200 8.51 -18.13 8.92
C GLY A 200 9.99 -18.55 8.90
N PHE A 201 10.28 -19.79 8.51
CA PHE A 201 11.67 -20.16 8.21
C PHE A 201 12.24 -19.29 7.10
N ALA A 202 13.24 -18.45 7.45
CA ALA A 202 13.89 -17.49 6.54
C ALA A 202 14.55 -18.18 5.34
N TYR A 203 14.92 -19.45 5.50
CA TYR A 203 15.46 -20.30 4.45
C TYR A 203 14.62 -21.56 4.32
N ARG A 204 14.24 -21.90 3.08
CA ARG A 204 13.51 -23.12 2.74
C ARG A 204 14.11 -23.72 1.48
N ARG A 205 14.41 -25.02 1.52
CA ARG A 205 14.89 -25.78 0.37
C ARG A 205 14.33 -27.18 0.39
N LYS A 206 14.17 -27.76 -0.81
CA LYS A 206 13.90 -29.18 -0.97
C LYS A 206 15.06 -30.00 -0.41
N PHE A 207 14.74 -31.15 0.19
CA PHE A 207 15.74 -31.99 0.85
C PHE A 207 16.82 -32.46 -0.11
N GLU A 208 16.49 -32.77 -1.35
CA GLU A 208 17.44 -33.26 -2.37
C GLU A 208 18.50 -32.20 -2.67
N ILE A 209 18.07 -30.95 -2.89
CA ILE A 209 18.95 -29.82 -3.21
C ILE A 209 19.83 -29.49 -2.00
N PHE A 210 19.25 -29.48 -0.79
CA PHE A 210 20.00 -29.21 0.44
C PHE A 210 21.06 -30.28 0.67
N LEU A 211 20.69 -31.55 0.59
CA LEU A 211 21.59 -32.68 0.82
C LEU A 211 22.69 -32.72 -0.23
N GLN A 212 22.37 -32.56 -1.51
CA GLN A 212 23.38 -32.55 -2.57
C GLN A 212 24.45 -31.48 -2.36
N ARG A 213 24.05 -30.29 -1.88
CA ARG A 213 24.97 -29.18 -1.60
C ARG A 213 25.83 -29.42 -0.36
N TYR A 214 25.26 -29.99 0.70
CA TYR A 214 25.89 -30.01 2.02
C TYR A 214 26.33 -31.40 2.51
N LYS A 215 26.07 -32.49 1.76
CA LYS A 215 26.43 -33.86 2.15
C LYS A 215 27.92 -34.07 2.45
N ALA A 216 28.80 -33.24 1.90
CA ALA A 216 30.24 -33.31 2.17
C ALA A 216 30.62 -32.88 3.59
N LEU A 217 29.73 -32.20 4.31
CA LEU A 217 29.97 -31.72 5.67
C LEU A 217 29.71 -32.79 6.74
N CYS A 218 29.23 -33.98 6.37
CA CYS A 218 29.03 -35.09 7.29
C CYS A 218 29.57 -36.39 6.67
N PRO A 219 30.47 -37.13 7.37
CA PRO A 219 31.03 -38.38 6.88
C PRO A 219 29.97 -39.44 6.52
N GLU A 220 28.82 -39.45 7.21
CA GLU A 220 27.75 -40.43 6.97
C GLU A 220 26.94 -40.14 5.70
N THR A 221 26.90 -38.88 5.26
CA THR A 221 26.19 -38.48 4.04
C THR A 221 27.08 -38.42 2.81
N TRP A 222 28.40 -38.46 3.01
CA TRP A 222 29.43 -38.45 1.96
C TRP A 222 29.94 -39.87 1.64
N PRO A 223 30.35 -40.19 0.41
CA PRO A 223 30.15 -39.42 -0.83
C PRO A 223 28.74 -39.55 -1.41
N ASN A 224 28.05 -40.65 -1.09
CA ASN A 224 26.76 -40.99 -1.64
C ASN A 224 25.80 -41.37 -0.51
N TRP A 225 24.66 -40.69 -0.46
CA TRP A 225 23.56 -41.06 0.42
C TRP A 225 22.59 -42.00 -0.33
N ARG A 226 22.28 -43.15 0.26
CA ARG A 226 21.42 -44.18 -0.35
C ARG A 226 19.99 -44.19 0.20
N GLY A 227 19.74 -43.47 1.29
CA GLY A 227 18.42 -43.35 1.91
C GLY A 227 17.57 -42.23 1.32
N SER A 228 16.44 -41.93 1.95
CA SER A 228 15.60 -40.78 1.57
C SER A 228 16.32 -39.46 1.83
N ALA A 229 16.10 -38.45 0.99
CA ALA A 229 16.75 -37.15 1.15
C ALA A 229 16.43 -36.50 2.51
N GLY A 230 15.18 -36.63 2.99
CA GLY A 230 14.78 -36.12 4.30
C GLY A 230 15.55 -36.75 5.47
N GLU A 231 15.84 -38.05 5.41
CA GLU A 231 16.66 -38.72 6.43
C GLU A 231 18.13 -38.29 6.35
N GLY A 232 18.68 -38.14 5.14
CA GLY A 232 20.04 -37.65 4.94
C GLY A 232 20.22 -36.24 5.48
N VAL A 233 19.26 -35.34 5.22
CA VAL A 233 19.25 -33.99 5.81
C VAL A 233 19.16 -34.06 7.33
N ARG A 234 18.32 -34.94 7.90
CA ARG A 234 18.20 -35.11 9.36
C ARG A 234 19.53 -35.53 10.01
N ARG A 235 20.26 -36.46 9.39
CA ARG A 235 21.58 -36.90 9.88
C ARG A 235 22.61 -35.78 9.78
N LEU A 236 22.63 -35.09 8.64
CA LEU A 236 23.51 -33.98 8.38
C LEU A 236 23.33 -32.84 9.40
N VAL A 237 22.10 -32.36 9.63
CA VAL A 237 21.86 -31.27 10.58
C VAL A 237 22.14 -31.67 12.02
N ARG A 238 21.93 -32.95 12.38
CA ARG A 238 22.32 -33.49 13.69
C ARG A 238 23.84 -33.52 13.87
N HIS A 239 24.57 -33.93 12.83
CA HIS A 239 26.04 -33.91 12.85
C HIS A 239 26.60 -32.48 12.97
N LEU A 240 25.95 -31.51 12.33
CA LEU A 240 26.29 -30.09 12.41
C LEU A 240 25.86 -29.40 13.71
N GLY A 241 25.17 -30.11 14.62
CA GLY A 241 24.77 -29.58 15.92
C GLY A 241 23.57 -28.63 15.89
N TYR A 242 22.70 -28.72 14.88
CA TYR A 242 21.48 -27.89 14.83
C TYR A 242 20.50 -28.37 15.91
N THR A 243 19.95 -27.42 16.66
CA THR A 243 18.95 -27.70 17.69
C THR A 243 17.55 -27.78 17.08
N PRO A 244 16.57 -28.41 17.75
CA PRO A 244 15.17 -28.48 17.27
C PRO A 244 14.45 -27.14 17.08
N ASP A 245 15.04 -26.05 17.57
CA ASP A 245 14.55 -24.68 17.42
C ASP A 245 15.13 -23.99 16.18
N ASP A 246 16.33 -24.42 15.72
CA ASP A 246 17.00 -23.85 14.54
C ASP A 246 16.34 -24.24 13.22
N TYR A 247 15.57 -25.34 13.20
CA TYR A 247 14.97 -25.86 11.97
C TYR A 247 13.66 -26.63 12.21
N LYS A 248 12.86 -26.78 11.15
CA LYS A 248 11.77 -27.74 11.08
C LYS A 248 11.84 -28.53 9.78
N MET A 249 11.57 -29.82 9.87
CA MET A 249 11.48 -30.71 8.71
C MET A 249 10.09 -30.56 8.08
N GLY A 250 10.03 -30.01 6.88
CA GLY A 250 8.80 -29.98 6.07
C GLY A 250 8.42 -31.36 5.53
N ARG A 251 7.23 -31.45 4.93
CA ARG A 251 6.84 -32.61 4.11
C ARG A 251 7.52 -32.55 2.75
#